data_AF-A0A1X7SJF4-F1
#
_entry.id   AF-A0A1X7SJF4-F1
#
_cell.length_a   1.000
_cell.length_b   1.000
_cell.length_c   1.000
_cell.angle_alpha   90.00
_cell.angle_beta   90.00
_cell.angle_gamma   90.00
#
_symmetry.space_group_name_H-M   'P 1'
#
loop_
_entity.id
_entity.type
_entity.pdbx_description
1 polymer ?
#
loop_
_entity_poly.entity_id
_entity_poly.type
_entity_poly.pdbx_seq_one_letter_code
_entity_poly.pdbx_strand_id
1 'polypeptide(L)'
;MSRLLLLSGDVELNPGPTVEEACIKLQQILRSHYESLERSTRGSLSDILSKLYANNVITESVKDSDKSQSYSKMMQEFNAKLSLLKDITDLKRHCQVFLECISQGGPTDAAAKSLAIEWGKVFDMESLLPVASTVLSSTPSLSPISTSTSTSASDDHSTALSPASQLSSTSE
;
A
#
# COMPACT_ATOMS: atom_id res chain seq x y z
N MET A 1 -38.00 -40.77 -26.79
CA MET A 1 -36.54 -40.67 -26.91
C MET A 1 -36.17 -39.22 -26.65
N SER A 2 -35.52 -38.99 -25.51
CA SER A 2 -35.29 -37.68 -24.91
C SER A 2 -34.33 -36.84 -25.76
N ARG A 3 -34.67 -35.56 -25.92
CA ARG A 3 -33.84 -34.52 -26.54
C ARG A 3 -32.69 -34.17 -25.60
N LEU A 4 -31.45 -34.44 -26.00
CA LEU A 4 -30.27 -33.97 -25.28
C LEU A 4 -29.91 -32.57 -25.79
N LEU A 5 -30.34 -31.55 -25.05
CA LEU A 5 -29.84 -30.18 -25.18
C LEU A 5 -28.46 -30.15 -24.52
N LEU A 6 -27.40 -30.13 -25.32
CA LEU A 6 -26.07 -29.80 -24.82
C LEU A 6 -26.03 -28.29 -24.60
N LEU A 7 -26.30 -27.89 -23.36
CA LEU A 7 -25.99 -26.55 -22.86
C LEU A 7 -24.48 -26.35 -23.00
N SER A 8 -24.08 -25.60 -24.02
CA SER A 8 -22.76 -24.98 -24.09
C SER A 8 -22.74 -23.94 -22.99
N GLY A 9 -22.15 -24.27 -21.84
CA GLY A 9 -21.98 -23.36 -20.73
C GLY A 9 -21.07 -22.21 -21.17
N ASP A 10 -21.67 -21.03 -21.28
CA ASP A 10 -20.95 -19.75 -21.26
C ASP A 10 -20.15 -19.72 -19.95
N VAL A 11 -18.86 -20.03 -20.03
CA VAL A 11 -17.92 -19.58 -19.01
C VAL A 11 -17.80 -18.09 -19.26
N GLU A 12 -18.68 -17.33 -18.61
CA GLU A 12 -18.54 -15.89 -18.45
C GLU A 12 -17.26 -15.68 -17.64
N LEU A 13 -16.13 -15.64 -18.35
CA LEU A 13 -14.89 -15.09 -17.85
C LEU A 13 -15.26 -13.67 -17.44
N ASN A 14 -15.45 -13.43 -16.15
CA ASN A 14 -15.61 -12.09 -15.62
C ASN A 14 -14.37 -11.32 -16.08
N PRO A 15 -14.48 -10.42 -17.08
CA PRO A 15 -13.31 -9.70 -17.53
C PRO A 15 -12.79 -8.95 -16.31
N GLY A 16 -11.47 -8.95 -16.11
CA GLY A 16 -10.85 -8.14 -15.05
C GLY A 16 -11.40 -6.70 -15.07
N PRO A 17 -11.24 -5.95 -13.96
CA PRO A 17 -11.87 -4.64 -13.83
C PRO A 17 -11.60 -3.79 -15.07
N THR A 18 -12.68 -3.24 -15.64
CA THR A 18 -12.54 -2.36 -16.78
C THR A 18 -11.71 -1.13 -16.37
N VAL A 19 -11.02 -0.50 -17.32
CA VAL A 19 -10.20 0.70 -17.04
C VAL A 19 -11.03 1.81 -16.40
N GLU A 20 -12.31 1.91 -16.78
CA GLU A 20 -13.27 2.85 -16.21
C GLU A 20 -13.55 2.56 -14.73
N GLU A 21 -13.86 1.31 -14.37
CA GLU A 21 -14.08 0.91 -12.98
C GLU A 21 -12.83 1.10 -12.12
N ALA A 22 -11.66 0.79 -12.66
CA ALA A 22 -10.38 1.02 -11.99
C ALA A 22 -10.18 2.52 -11.74
N CYS A 23 -10.39 3.37 -12.74
CA CYS A 23 -10.30 4.82 -12.60
C CYS A 23 -11.24 5.36 -11.52
N ILE A 24 -12.51 4.95 -11.52
CA ILE A 24 -13.50 5.38 -10.52
C ILE A 24 -13.04 5.00 -9.10
N LYS A 25 -12.59 3.76 -8.90
CA LYS A 25 -12.08 3.29 -7.60
C LYS A 25 -10.84 4.06 -7.14
N LEU A 26 -9.88 4.32 -8.04
CA LEU A 26 -8.69 5.11 -7.72
C LEU A 26 -9.05 6.53 -7.29
N GLN A 27 -9.97 7.19 -7.99
CA GLN A 27 -10.45 8.53 -7.63
C GLN A 27 -11.20 8.54 -6.29
N GLN A 28 -11.94 7.48 -5.97
CA GLN A 28 -12.57 7.32 -4.66
C GLN A 28 -11.55 7.19 -3.52
N ILE A 29 -10.52 6.36 -3.71
CA ILE A 29 -9.42 6.20 -2.76
C ILE A 29 -8.67 7.52 -2.57
N LEU A 30 -8.36 8.24 -3.65
CA LEU A 30 -7.71 9.55 -3.56
C LEU A 30 -8.52 10.56 -2.75
N ARG A 31 -9.85 10.56 -2.93
CA ARG A 31 -10.74 11.45 -2.21
C ARG A 31 -10.77 11.13 -0.71
N SER A 32 -10.79 9.85 -0.32
CA SER A 32 -10.76 9.45 1.10
C SER A 32 -9.42 9.76 1.76
N HIS A 33 -8.31 9.74 1.01
CA HIS A 33 -6.97 10.05 1.51
C HIS A 33 -6.57 11.52 1.39
N TYR A 34 -7.40 12.37 0.78
CA TYR A 34 -7.03 13.73 0.35
C TYR A 34 -6.39 14.56 1.48
N GLU A 35 -7.06 14.69 2.63
CA GLU A 35 -6.57 15.51 3.75
C GLU A 35 -5.31 14.96 4.40
N SER A 36 -5.20 13.62 4.48
CA SER A 36 -4.04 12.94 5.04
C SER A 36 -2.82 13.14 4.16
N LEU A 37 -3.00 12.98 2.85
CA LEU A 37 -1.97 13.21 1.85
C LEU A 37 -1.56 14.69 1.79
N GLU A 38 -2.50 15.63 1.89
CA GLU A 38 -2.21 17.07 1.95
C GLU A 38 -1.33 17.40 3.16
N ARG A 39 -1.73 16.89 4.33
CA ARG A 39 -0.98 17.12 5.57
C ARG A 39 0.43 16.52 5.51
N SER A 40 0.55 15.33 4.94
CA SER A 40 1.83 14.62 4.86
C SER A 40 2.80 15.27 3.88
N THR A 41 2.29 15.84 2.79
CA THR A 41 3.11 16.46 1.71
C THR A 41 3.38 17.94 1.94
N ARG A 42 2.67 18.62 2.85
CA ARG A 42 2.76 20.08 3.10
C ARG A 42 4.20 20.59 3.25
N GLY A 43 5.05 19.86 3.96
CA GLY A 43 6.44 20.25 4.24
C GLY A 43 7.39 20.13 3.04
N SER A 44 7.07 19.27 2.07
CA SER A 44 7.91 18.92 0.92
C SER A 44 7.21 19.15 -0.43
N LEU A 45 6.08 19.88 -0.42
CA LEU A 45 5.22 20.04 -1.59
C LEU A 45 5.98 20.60 -2.80
N SER A 46 6.89 21.56 -2.60
CA SER A 46 7.69 22.15 -3.67
C SER A 46 8.57 21.10 -4.39
N ASP A 47 9.19 20.20 -3.63
CA ASP A 47 10.06 19.16 -4.18
C ASP A 47 9.24 18.09 -4.89
N ILE A 48 8.08 17.74 -4.33
CA ILE A 48 7.11 16.82 -4.93
C ILE A 48 6.62 17.37 -6.28
N LEU A 49 6.19 18.63 -6.33
CA LEU A 49 5.74 19.27 -7.58
C LEU A 49 6.86 19.28 -8.63
N SER A 50 8.10 19.55 -8.22
CA SER A 50 9.26 19.52 -9.11
C SER A 50 9.47 18.13 -9.70
N LYS A 51 9.35 17.06 -8.90
CA LYS A 51 9.43 15.67 -9.39
C LYS A 51 8.26 15.29 -10.29
N LEU A 52 7.04 15.66 -9.92
CA LEU A 52 5.84 15.39 -10.71
C LEU A 52 5.91 16.07 -12.09
N TYR A 53 6.42 17.30 -12.15
CA TYR A 53 6.65 18.00 -13.41
C TYR A 53 7.72 17.31 -14.27
N ALA A 54 8.87 16.96 -13.67
CA ALA A 54 9.94 16.25 -14.37
C ALA A 54 9.47 14.90 -14.96
N ASN A 55 8.47 14.28 -14.34
CA ASN A 55 7.87 13.03 -14.79
C ASN A 55 6.58 13.21 -15.62
N ASN A 56 6.26 14.43 -16.05
CA ASN A 56 5.07 14.77 -16.86
C ASN A 56 3.74 14.33 -16.22
N VAL A 57 3.68 14.29 -14.88
CA VAL A 57 2.45 14.01 -14.14
C VAL A 57 1.60 15.27 -14.02
N ILE A 58 2.25 16.43 -13.90
CA ILE A 58 1.62 17.75 -13.86
C ILE A 58 2.25 18.69 -14.88
N THR A 59 1.54 19.76 -15.24
CA THR A 59 2.08 20.82 -16.09
C THR A 59 2.89 21.85 -15.30
N GLU A 60 3.69 22.63 -16.02
CA GLU A 60 4.45 23.75 -15.46
C GLU A 60 3.57 24.74 -14.70
N SER A 61 2.33 24.97 -15.19
CA SER A 61 1.37 25.86 -14.55
C SER A 61 1.01 25.48 -13.11
N VAL A 62 1.02 24.17 -12.81
CA VAL A 62 0.75 23.64 -11.46
C VAL A 62 2.01 23.70 -10.60
N LYS A 63 3.17 23.42 -11.19
CA LYS A 63 4.48 23.52 -10.51
C LYS A 63 4.75 24.95 -10.00
N ASP A 64 4.46 25.95 -10.82
CA ASP A 64 4.78 27.35 -10.52
C ASP A 64 3.60 28.11 -9.83
N SER A 65 2.52 27.40 -9.48
CA SER A 65 1.38 27.97 -8.74
C SER A 65 1.74 28.34 -7.29
N ASP A 66 1.02 29.33 -6.74
CA ASP A 66 1.10 29.67 -5.32
C ASP A 66 0.83 28.47 -4.42
N LYS A 67 1.68 28.29 -3.39
CA LYS A 67 1.69 27.13 -2.48
C LYS A 67 0.31 26.77 -1.90
N SER A 68 -0.57 27.76 -1.69
CA SER A 68 -1.91 27.56 -1.15
C SER A 68 -2.87 26.84 -2.11
N GLN A 69 -2.61 26.88 -3.41
CA GLN A 69 -3.42 26.25 -4.44
C GLN A 69 -2.70 25.09 -5.15
N SER A 70 -1.38 24.97 -5.04
CA SER A 70 -0.61 23.98 -5.81
C SER A 70 -1.04 22.54 -5.51
N TYR A 71 -1.38 22.21 -4.25
CA TYR A 71 -1.82 20.86 -3.90
C TYR A 71 -3.17 20.50 -4.57
N SER A 72 -4.16 21.38 -4.50
CA SER A 72 -5.47 21.10 -5.11
C SER A 72 -5.39 21.01 -6.63
N LYS A 73 -4.60 21.90 -7.27
CA LYS A 73 -4.35 21.86 -8.72
C LYS A 73 -3.61 20.58 -9.15
N MET A 74 -2.60 20.16 -8.39
CA MET A 74 -1.89 18.89 -8.59
C MET A 74 -2.87 17.71 -8.56
N MET A 75 -3.73 17.66 -7.56
CA MET A 75 -4.73 16.59 -7.43
C MET A 75 -5.78 16.63 -8.55
N GLN A 76 -6.19 17.82 -9.01
CA GLN A 76 -7.11 17.97 -10.13
C GLN A 76 -6.51 17.46 -11.45
N GLU A 77 -5.28 17.86 -11.74
CA GLU A 77 -4.59 17.48 -12.97
C GLU A 77 -4.30 15.98 -13.01
N PHE A 78 -3.83 15.41 -11.90
CA PHE A 78 -3.65 13.96 -11.76
C PHE A 78 -4.97 13.20 -11.99
N ASN A 79 -6.07 13.61 -11.35
CA ASN A 79 -7.37 12.99 -11.53
C ASN A 79 -7.90 13.11 -12.97
N ALA A 80 -7.70 14.28 -13.60
CA ALA A 80 -8.07 14.48 -14.99
C ALA A 80 -7.30 13.52 -15.91
N LYS A 81 -6.00 13.32 -15.64
CA LYS A 81 -5.18 12.37 -16.39
C LYS A 81 -5.65 10.93 -16.20
N LEU A 82 -6.02 10.50 -14.98
CA LEU A 82 -6.60 9.18 -14.75
C LEU A 82 -7.81 8.91 -15.66
N SER A 83 -8.71 9.89 -15.79
CA SER A 83 -9.91 9.77 -16.64
C SER A 83 -9.63 9.74 -18.15
N LEU A 84 -8.44 10.12 -18.59
CA LEU A 84 -8.04 10.12 -20.01
C LEU A 84 -7.36 8.81 -20.42
N LEU A 85 -6.86 8.02 -19.47
CA LEU A 85 -6.17 6.77 -19.74
C LEU A 85 -7.19 5.68 -20.08
N LYS A 86 -6.95 5.00 -21.21
CA LYS A 86 -7.82 3.94 -21.75
C LYS A 86 -7.22 2.55 -21.66
N ASP A 87 -5.99 2.46 -21.16
CA ASP A 87 -5.24 1.22 -20.99
C ASP A 87 -4.88 1.03 -19.51
N ILE A 88 -5.07 -0.19 -19.01
CA ILE A 88 -4.86 -0.53 -17.59
C ILE A 88 -3.38 -0.46 -17.20
N THR A 89 -2.47 -0.78 -18.13
CA THR A 89 -1.03 -0.75 -17.90
C THR A 89 -0.56 0.69 -17.80
N ASP A 90 -1.06 1.57 -18.66
CA ASP A 90 -0.76 3.00 -18.58
C ASP A 90 -1.34 3.64 -17.32
N LEU A 91 -2.56 3.26 -16.92
CA LEU A 91 -3.16 3.68 -15.66
C LEU A 91 -2.29 3.27 -14.46
N LYS A 92 -1.87 2.01 -14.40
CA LYS A 92 -0.99 1.48 -13.34
C LYS A 92 0.35 2.21 -13.32
N ARG A 93 0.98 2.41 -14.48
CA ARG A 93 2.26 3.13 -14.60
C ARG A 93 2.13 4.56 -14.11
N HIS A 94 1.07 5.27 -14.49
CA HIS A 94 0.84 6.65 -14.07
C HIS A 94 0.67 6.76 -12.54
N CYS A 95 -0.08 5.83 -11.94
CA CYS A 95 -0.18 5.71 -10.48
C CYS A 95 1.18 5.44 -9.83
N GLN A 96 1.97 4.51 -10.34
CA GLN A 96 3.29 4.18 -9.78
C GLN A 96 4.25 5.38 -9.79
N VAL A 97 4.32 6.11 -10.91
CA VAL A 97 5.14 7.31 -11.03
C VAL A 97 4.71 8.39 -10.04
N PHE A 98 3.40 8.59 -9.85
CA PHE A 98 2.89 9.50 -8.83
C PHE A 98 3.36 9.10 -7.43
N LEU A 99 3.23 7.82 -7.05
CA LEU A 99 3.67 7.30 -5.75
C LEU A 99 5.16 7.49 -5.52
N GLU A 100 5.99 7.22 -6.53
CA GLU A 100 7.44 7.43 -6.47
C GLU A 100 7.80 8.91 -6.27
N CYS A 101 7.09 9.82 -6.94
CA CYS A 101 7.32 11.25 -6.80
C CYS A 101 6.95 11.77 -5.41
N ILE A 102 5.88 11.25 -4.80
CA ILE A 102 5.46 11.68 -3.46
C ILE A 102 6.28 11.01 -2.35
N SER A 103 6.87 9.83 -2.58
CA SER A 103 7.67 9.09 -1.60
C SER A 103 9.05 9.74 -1.41
N GLN A 104 9.13 10.70 -0.48
CA GLN A 104 10.30 11.54 -0.24
C GLN A 104 10.93 11.31 1.14
N GLY A 105 10.54 10.24 1.84
CA GLY A 105 10.91 10.00 3.23
C GLY A 105 9.82 10.40 4.23
N GLY A 106 9.95 9.89 5.46
CA GLY A 106 9.15 10.32 6.60
C GLY A 106 7.63 10.15 6.40
N PRO A 107 6.81 11.17 6.72
CA PRO A 107 5.35 11.09 6.57
C PRO A 107 4.89 10.84 5.13
N THR A 108 5.67 11.29 4.14
CA THR A 108 5.30 11.14 2.73
C THR A 108 5.42 9.70 2.24
N ASP A 109 6.44 8.95 2.70
CA ASP A 109 6.56 7.51 2.42
C ASP A 109 5.42 6.71 3.03
N ALA A 110 5.01 7.05 4.26
CA ALA A 110 3.89 6.39 4.91
C ALA A 110 2.58 6.61 4.12
N ALA A 111 2.32 7.84 3.66
CA ALA A 111 1.17 8.16 2.83
C ALA A 111 1.23 7.44 1.46
N ALA A 112 2.39 7.46 0.79
CA ALA A 112 2.61 6.78 -0.48
C ALA A 112 2.38 5.27 -0.36
N LYS A 113 2.92 4.65 0.69
CA LYS A 113 2.73 3.21 0.97
C LYS A 113 1.27 2.87 1.24
N SER A 114 0.55 3.71 1.98
CA SER A 114 -0.88 3.51 2.23
C SER A 114 -1.68 3.52 0.93
N LEU A 115 -1.44 4.49 0.05
CA LEU A 115 -2.07 4.55 -1.28
C LEU A 115 -1.68 3.35 -2.15
N ALA A 116 -0.41 2.96 -2.16
CA ALA A 116 0.08 1.82 -2.93
C ALA A 116 -0.65 0.52 -2.59
N ILE A 117 -0.90 0.28 -1.29
CA ILE A 117 -1.64 -0.90 -0.81
C ILE A 117 -3.08 -0.89 -1.33
N GLU A 118 -3.77 0.24 -1.26
CA GLU A 118 -5.16 0.33 -1.70
C GLU A 118 -5.30 0.28 -3.22
N TRP A 119 -4.40 0.94 -3.96
CA TRP A 119 -4.37 0.86 -5.41
C TRP A 119 -3.98 -0.52 -5.91
N GLY A 120 -3.07 -1.22 -5.23
CA GLY A 120 -2.74 -2.62 -5.50
C GLY A 120 -4.00 -3.49 -5.55
N LYS A 121 -4.91 -3.34 -4.58
CA LYS A 121 -6.19 -4.07 -4.57
C LYS A 121 -7.10 -3.75 -5.76
N VAL A 122 -7.00 -2.57 -6.36
CA VAL A 122 -7.76 -2.20 -7.56
C VAL A 122 -7.21 -2.94 -8.78
N PHE A 123 -5.89 -3.03 -8.89
CA PHE A 123 -5.21 -3.67 -10.03
C PHE A 123 -5.10 -5.20 -9.88
N ASP A 124 -5.11 -5.73 -8.66
CA ASP A 124 -4.95 -7.16 -8.36
C ASP A 124 -6.30 -7.92 -8.29
N MET A 125 -7.42 -7.30 -8.72
CA MET A 125 -8.75 -7.96 -8.72
C MET A 125 -8.85 -9.21 -9.62
N GLU A 126 -7.80 -9.56 -10.37
CA GLU A 126 -7.66 -10.86 -11.05
C GLU A 126 -7.33 -12.03 -10.07
N SER A 127 -6.86 -11.75 -8.84
CA SER A 127 -6.27 -12.78 -7.96
C SER A 127 -7.14 -13.21 -6.76
N LEU A 128 -8.34 -12.65 -6.55
CA LEU A 128 -9.17 -13.00 -5.40
C LEU A 128 -10.15 -14.15 -5.70
N LEU A 129 -9.63 -15.28 -6.18
CA LEU A 129 -10.39 -16.52 -6.16
C LEU A 129 -10.61 -16.95 -4.69
N PRO A 130 -11.82 -17.43 -4.32
CA PRO A 130 -11.99 -18.07 -3.04
C PRO A 130 -11.13 -19.33 -3.05
N VAL A 131 -10.05 -19.35 -2.24
CA VAL A 131 -9.45 -20.60 -1.82
C VAL A 131 -10.55 -21.32 -1.05
N ALA A 132 -11.24 -22.22 -1.72
CA ALA A 132 -12.11 -23.19 -1.08
C ALA A 132 -11.22 -23.97 -0.12
N SER A 133 -11.25 -23.56 1.15
CA SER A 133 -10.71 -24.30 2.29
C SER A 133 -11.35 -25.68 2.29
N THR A 134 -10.71 -26.63 1.61
CA THR A 134 -11.01 -28.03 1.80
C THR A 134 -10.36 -28.42 3.12
N VAL A 135 -11.12 -28.20 4.19
CA VAL A 135 -10.89 -28.83 5.48
C VAL A 135 -11.24 -30.31 5.27
N LEU A 136 -10.23 -31.18 5.24
CA LEU A 136 -10.42 -32.58 5.61
C LEU A 136 -9.37 -32.93 6.66
N SER A 137 -9.84 -32.89 7.90
CA SER A 137 -9.18 -33.42 9.07
C SER A 137 -8.96 -34.93 8.93
N SER A 138 -7.80 -35.42 9.37
CA SER A 138 -7.67 -36.70 10.09
C SER A 138 -6.30 -36.76 10.79
N THR A 139 -6.28 -36.45 12.09
CA THR A 139 -5.26 -36.82 13.09
C THR A 139 -5.42 -38.30 13.51
N PRO A 140 -4.58 -38.88 14.41
CA PRO A 140 -3.12 -38.84 14.56
C PRO A 140 -2.54 -40.29 14.64
N SER A 141 -1.21 -40.46 14.64
CA SER A 141 -0.60 -41.74 15.06
C SER A 141 0.56 -41.50 16.04
N LEU A 142 0.46 -42.17 17.19
CA LEU A 142 1.33 -42.10 18.37
C LEU A 142 2.40 -43.21 18.35
N SER A 143 3.50 -42.92 19.07
CA SER A 143 4.39 -43.83 19.85
C SER A 143 5.82 -44.00 19.31
N PRO A 144 6.81 -44.39 20.15
CA PRO A 144 6.99 -44.16 21.58
C PRO A 144 8.38 -43.57 21.95
N ILE A 145 8.46 -43.21 23.23
CA ILE A 145 9.60 -42.75 24.04
C ILE A 145 10.85 -43.64 23.96
N SER A 146 12.03 -43.01 24.10
CA SER A 146 13.20 -43.65 24.73
C SER A 146 13.99 -42.61 25.53
N THR A 147 14.16 -42.94 26.80
CA THR A 147 14.73 -42.16 27.90
C THR A 147 16.20 -42.53 28.10
N SER A 148 17.05 -41.55 28.39
CA SER A 148 18.33 -41.67 29.15
C SER A 148 18.73 -40.22 29.54
N THR A 149 18.59 -39.74 30.78
CA THR A 149 19.45 -39.95 31.98
C THR A 149 20.89 -39.52 31.70
N SER A 150 21.62 -38.64 32.41
CA SER A 150 21.43 -37.70 33.54
C SER A 150 22.75 -36.90 33.70
N THR A 151 22.70 -35.82 34.51
CA THR A 151 23.83 -35.20 35.28
C THR A 151 24.77 -34.28 34.47
N SER A 152 25.17 -33.07 34.87
CA SER A 152 25.44 -32.47 36.21
C SER A 152 25.38 -30.93 36.08
N ALA A 153 24.79 -30.16 37.02
CA ALA A 153 25.47 -29.34 38.05
C ALA A 153 26.75 -28.61 37.53
N SER A 154 26.93 -27.29 37.63
CA SER A 154 26.87 -26.44 38.85
C SER A 154 26.95 -24.94 38.52
N ASP A 155 26.29 -24.13 39.37
CA ASP A 155 26.76 -22.92 40.07
C ASP A 155 27.50 -21.79 39.30
N ASP A 156 27.07 -20.53 39.28
CA ASP A 156 26.87 -19.53 40.36
C ASP A 156 27.99 -18.47 40.26
N HIS A 157 27.65 -17.21 39.93
CA HIS A 157 28.10 -16.03 40.69
C HIS A 157 27.55 -14.71 40.14
N SER A 158 27.04 -13.92 41.08
CA SER A 158 26.60 -12.53 41.00
C SER A 158 27.72 -11.54 40.63
N THR A 159 27.33 -10.33 40.21
CA THR A 159 27.76 -8.98 40.69
C THR A 159 27.56 -7.95 39.55
N ALA A 160 27.17 -6.68 39.68
CA ALA A 160 26.35 -5.87 40.56
C ALA A 160 26.38 -4.43 39.96
N LEU A 161 25.62 -3.51 40.58
CA LEU A 161 25.73 -2.04 40.53
C LEU A 161 25.14 -1.25 39.35
N SER A 162 24.01 -0.58 39.63
CA SER A 162 23.76 0.82 39.23
C SER A 162 24.72 1.78 39.96
N PRO A 163 24.82 3.05 39.54
CA PRO A 163 24.00 4.05 40.24
C PRO A 163 23.42 5.15 39.35
N ALA A 164 22.42 5.83 39.92
CA ALA A 164 21.82 7.06 39.46
C ALA A 164 22.79 8.26 39.56
N SER A 165 22.52 9.32 38.80
CA SER A 165 22.97 10.67 39.14
C SER A 165 21.87 11.68 38.87
N GLN A 166 21.65 12.50 39.88
CA GLN A 166 20.68 13.57 40.03
C GLN A 166 21.38 14.94 39.90
N LEU A 167 20.59 15.96 39.57
CA LEU A 167 20.66 17.37 39.99
C LEU A 167 21.59 18.41 39.33
N SER A 168 20.89 19.47 38.89
CA SER A 168 21.13 20.93 38.99
C SER A 168 22.32 21.61 38.32
N SER A 169 22.03 22.70 37.59
CA SER A 169 22.46 24.05 37.99
C SER A 169 21.64 25.14 37.29
N THR A 170 21.08 26.04 38.11
CA THR A 170 20.66 27.42 37.85
C THR A 170 21.87 28.35 37.72
N SER A 171 21.80 29.33 36.81
CA SER A 171 22.45 30.66 36.78
C SER A 171 21.97 31.30 35.46
N GLU A 172 21.57 32.56 35.33
CA GLU A 172 21.65 33.79 36.14
C GLU A 172 20.48 34.70 35.71
#